data_AF-A0A815S9E0-F1
#
_entry.id   AF-A0A815S9E0-F1
#
_cell.length_a   1.000
_cell.length_b   1.000
_cell.length_c   1.000
_cell.angle_alpha   90.00
_cell.angle_beta   90.00
_cell.angle_gamma   90.00
#
_symmetry.space_group_name_H-M   'P 1'
#
loop_
_entity.id
_entity.type
_entity.pdbx_description
1 polymer ?
#
loop_
_entity_poly.entity_id
_entity_poly.type
_entity_poly.pdbx_seq_one_letter_code
_entity_poly.pdbx_strand_id
1 'polypeptide(L)'
;MSIWDYSEFDEILPGGVVRRTCRYDKTTSARVISGILTAGLSEINALNKNRIDTFAYYYANEHLGTTTDEAAATANRKAAESCNQGNFQEAQNLFNAAYYTCPSGHSDEQIFLNSKTATAFAVEGQNLLCVGKFSEAQAKLRAAYDHSTVSTIKNIFGNCHNATIPAIEGQNLLNAGKFPEAQVKFRAAYDQSMDTVAKSVFGNCNNAMVPAIEGQNLINAGKFSEAQVKFRAAYDQSTDTVAKNVFGNCNNAMIPVIDGQNLLTAGRFSEAQVKFRAAYDLSTVSAVKDIFSNCNNATILAIEGQSLLNAGKFSQAAIKFQEAVDKSIVSTISAKLSTCRDGVRIAADREALKIVEEKRAADKLAAMRLAAEKLAAEKKAAEKQAAKKLAAEERKAQEIAAMKEEAGQRVRNSAVRAAEQSTEKLAARWKELAEALKLNEEGLKLYRKGKLNAAASQIESALDKYEEAVVKFNAAAKTKALDIIFNSFIMVIAAFIEQEAFDEAQKAIDYAKGHFPNKTDAFTEAKRMIVDNDYSTNYEDRYLVQLNQDLIENNIMEHSEGY
;
A
#
# COMPACT_ATOMS: atom_id res chain seq x y z
N MET A 1 96.33 -3.40 35.81
CA MET A 1 94.93 -2.98 35.61
C MET A 1 94.54 -3.40 34.22
N SER A 2 93.55 -4.27 34.06
CA SER A 2 92.91 -4.50 32.76
C SER A 2 91.90 -3.37 32.54
N ILE A 3 92.06 -2.61 31.46
CA ILE A 3 91.08 -1.61 31.03
C ILE A 3 90.17 -2.31 30.01
N TRP A 4 88.86 -2.16 30.19
CA TRP A 4 87.87 -2.61 29.23
C TRP A 4 87.30 -1.37 28.55
N ASP A 5 87.45 -1.29 27.24
CA ASP A 5 86.82 -0.24 26.45
C ASP A 5 85.41 -0.70 26.05
N TYR A 6 84.39 0.08 26.41
CA TYR A 6 82.98 -0.18 26.11
C TYR A 6 82.51 0.69 24.95
N SER A 7 81.86 0.08 23.97
CA SER A 7 81.17 0.79 22.88
C SER A 7 79.84 0.13 22.55
N GLU A 8 78.84 0.95 22.20
CA GLU A 8 77.48 0.53 21.87
C GLU A 8 77.13 1.01 20.46
N PHE A 9 76.60 0.12 19.63
CA PHE A 9 76.20 0.42 18.27
C PHE A 9 74.80 -0.14 18.01
N ASP A 10 73.92 0.70 17.48
CA ASP A 10 72.59 0.30 17.05
C ASP A 10 72.54 0.16 15.52
N GLU A 11 72.00 -0.95 15.06
CA GLU A 11 71.74 -1.24 13.65
C GLU A 11 70.26 -1.52 13.45
N ILE A 12 69.63 -0.83 12.50
CA ILE A 12 68.23 -1.05 12.16
C ILE A 12 68.15 -2.13 11.08
N LEU A 13 67.62 -3.28 11.46
CA LEU A 13 67.35 -4.40 10.57
C LEU A 13 66.04 -4.18 9.80
N PRO A 14 65.86 -4.86 8.64
CA PRO A 14 64.56 -4.92 7.97
C PRO A 14 63.45 -5.37 8.94
N GLY A 15 62.26 -4.80 8.79
CA GLY A 15 61.15 -5.04 9.72
C GLY A 15 61.17 -4.20 11.00
N GLY A 16 62.10 -3.22 11.11
CA GLY A 16 62.11 -2.24 12.20
C GLY A 16 62.72 -2.74 13.51
N VAL A 17 63.44 -3.86 13.48
CA VAL A 17 64.16 -4.41 14.64
C VAL A 17 65.48 -3.67 14.80
N VAL A 18 65.80 -3.23 16.01
CA VAL A 18 67.08 -2.64 16.36
C VAL A 18 67.97 -3.72 16.96
N ARG A 19 69.08 -4.03 16.28
CA ARG A 19 70.16 -4.85 16.82
C ARG A 19 71.17 -3.95 17.50
N ARG A 20 71.24 -4.06 18.83
CA ARG A 20 72.19 -3.39 19.68
C ARG A 20 73.39 -4.28 19.94
N THR A 21 74.57 -3.80 19.59
CA THR A 21 75.84 -4.49 19.82
C THR A 21 76.61 -3.75 20.91
N CYS A 22 76.76 -4.41 22.06
CA CYS A 22 77.65 -3.94 23.11
C CYS A 22 79.00 -4.65 22.94
N ARG A 23 80.05 -3.89 22.66
CA ARG A 23 81.41 -4.39 22.46
C ARG A 23 82.27 -4.09 23.67
N TYR A 24 82.90 -5.13 24.19
CA TYR A 24 83.88 -5.08 25.26
C TYR A 24 85.24 -5.49 24.71
N ASP A 25 86.15 -4.52 24.58
CA ASP A 25 87.52 -4.76 24.15
C ASP A 25 88.44 -4.81 25.38
N LYS A 26 89.00 -6.00 25.66
CA LYS A 26 90.04 -6.13 26.70
C LYS A 26 91.39 -5.73 26.12
N THR A 27 91.89 -4.56 26.50
CA THR A 27 93.29 -4.20 26.28
C THR A 27 94.13 -4.70 27.45
N THR A 28 94.81 -5.83 27.24
CA THR A 28 95.84 -6.27 28.17
C THR A 28 97.06 -5.37 27.96
N SER A 29 97.26 -4.36 28.82
CA SER A 29 98.47 -3.55 28.77
C SER A 29 99.68 -4.47 28.93
N ALA A 30 100.53 -4.57 27.91
CA ALA A 30 101.80 -5.27 28.03
C ALA A 30 102.56 -4.66 29.21
N ARG A 31 102.79 -5.44 30.28
CA ARG A 31 103.77 -5.05 31.29
C ARG A 31 105.10 -4.97 30.54
N VAL A 32 105.67 -3.76 30.46
CA VAL A 32 107.05 -3.56 30.03
C VAL A 32 107.93 -4.34 31.01
N ILE A 33 108.31 -5.55 30.64
CA ILE A 33 109.46 -6.23 31.24
C ILE A 33 110.66 -5.57 30.55
N SER A 34 111.29 -4.63 31.24
CA SER A 34 112.58 -4.07 30.84
C SER A 34 113.61 -5.20 30.83
N GLY A 35 113.90 -5.75 29.64
CA GLY A 35 114.93 -6.76 29.47
C GLY A 35 114.90 -7.42 28.09
N ILE A 36 115.49 -6.75 27.10
CA ILE A 36 116.16 -7.35 25.92
C ILE A 36 115.33 -8.37 25.12
N LEU A 37 114.63 -7.91 24.07
CA LEU A 37 114.55 -8.58 22.76
C LEU A 37 113.74 -7.72 21.78
N THR A 38 114.46 -7.02 20.91
CA THR A 38 113.92 -6.17 19.86
C THR A 38 113.83 -6.98 18.56
N ALA A 39 112.87 -7.91 18.48
CA ALA A 39 112.37 -8.49 17.22
C ALA A 39 111.12 -9.34 17.53
N GLY A 40 109.94 -8.93 17.05
CA GLY A 40 108.71 -9.75 17.10
C GLY A 40 107.51 -9.21 17.92
N LEU A 41 107.57 -7.98 18.45
CA LEU A 41 106.49 -7.43 19.31
C LEU A 41 105.26 -6.90 18.55
N SER A 42 105.35 -6.66 17.23
CA SER A 42 104.20 -6.22 16.42
C SER A 42 103.17 -7.33 16.19
N GLU A 43 103.58 -8.61 16.16
CA GLU A 43 102.68 -9.75 15.95
C GLU A 43 102.02 -10.25 17.25
N ILE A 44 102.65 -10.04 18.42
CA ILE A 44 102.07 -10.44 19.72
C ILE A 44 100.94 -9.49 20.17
N ASN A 45 100.99 -8.21 19.79
CA ASN A 45 99.91 -7.25 20.08
C ASN A 45 98.63 -7.51 19.27
N ALA A 46 98.70 -8.27 18.17
CA ALA A 46 97.54 -8.63 17.36
C ALA A 46 96.73 -9.81 17.95
N LEU A 47 97.35 -10.64 18.79
CA LEU A 47 96.76 -11.91 19.27
C LEU A 47 96.09 -11.83 20.65
N ASN A 48 96.11 -10.68 21.33
CA ASN A 48 95.66 -10.56 22.73
C ASN A 48 94.54 -9.52 22.96
N LYS A 49 93.72 -9.25 21.94
CA LYS A 49 92.43 -8.57 22.11
C LYS A 49 91.34 -9.60 22.31
N ASN A 50 90.98 -9.86 23.57
CA ASN A 50 89.75 -10.59 23.86
C ASN A 50 88.59 -9.61 23.61
N ARG A 51 88.05 -9.67 22.39
CA ARG A 51 86.84 -8.95 22.00
C ARG A 51 85.63 -9.81 22.31
N ILE A 52 84.70 -9.25 23.08
CA ILE A 52 83.40 -9.87 23.36
C ILE A 52 82.34 -8.93 22.82
N ASP A 53 81.61 -9.39 21.81
CA ASP A 53 80.41 -8.71 21.33
C ASP A 53 79.20 -9.41 21.95
N THR A 54 78.33 -8.65 22.62
CA THR A 54 77.02 -9.13 23.07
C THR A 54 75.94 -8.43 22.28
N PHE A 55 74.90 -9.17 21.88
CA PHE A 55 73.80 -8.67 21.08
C PHE A 55 72.52 -8.58 21.91
N ALA A 56 71.71 -7.56 21.64
CA ALA A 56 70.36 -7.44 22.13
C ALA A 56 69.47 -6.91 21.01
N TYR A 57 68.28 -7.47 20.87
CA TYR A 57 67.33 -7.14 19.81
C TYR A 57 66.12 -6.43 20.41
N TYR A 58 65.69 -5.35 19.79
CA TYR A 58 64.56 -4.54 20.25
C TYR A 58 63.58 -4.23 19.12
N TYR A 59 62.31 -4.07 19.45
CA TYR A 59 61.29 -3.49 18.56
C TYR A 59 60.46 -2.49 19.34
N ALA A 60 60.33 -1.26 18.84
CA ALA A 60 59.64 -0.15 19.52
C ALA A 60 60.07 0.06 20.99
N ASN A 61 61.38 -0.08 21.28
CA ASN A 61 62.01 -0.06 22.62
C ASN A 61 61.70 -1.26 23.53
N GLU A 62 60.98 -2.27 23.05
CA GLU A 62 60.78 -3.51 23.80
C GLU A 62 61.87 -4.53 23.48
N HIS A 63 62.47 -5.10 24.53
CA HIS A 63 63.47 -6.17 24.38
C HIS A 63 62.82 -7.45 23.81
N LEU A 64 63.39 -7.96 22.71
CA LEU A 64 62.96 -9.18 22.04
C LEU A 64 63.83 -10.39 22.42
N GLY A 65 65.12 -10.20 22.68
CA GLY A 65 66.03 -11.30 23.00
C GLY A 65 67.50 -10.93 22.84
N THR A 66 68.39 -11.83 23.22
CA THR A 66 69.85 -11.66 23.07
C THR A 66 70.43 -12.45 21.90
N THR A 67 69.64 -13.36 21.32
CA THR A 67 69.96 -14.10 20.10
C THR A 67 68.92 -13.81 19.01
N THR A 68 69.26 -14.11 17.76
CA THR A 68 68.31 -14.02 16.62
C THR A 68 67.09 -14.90 16.82
N ASP A 69 67.29 -16.11 17.35
CA ASP A 69 66.22 -17.10 17.55
C ASP A 69 65.27 -16.67 18.68
N GLU A 70 65.83 -16.20 19.80
CA GLU A 70 65.04 -15.62 20.91
C GLU A 70 64.22 -14.42 20.44
N ALA A 71 64.85 -13.54 19.65
CA ALA A 71 64.20 -12.35 19.14
C ALA A 71 63.07 -12.68 18.15
N ALA A 72 63.31 -13.60 17.22
CA ALA A 72 62.30 -14.06 16.26
C ALA A 72 61.13 -14.76 16.96
N ALA A 73 61.40 -15.65 17.91
CA ALA A 73 60.37 -16.35 18.69
C ALA A 73 59.53 -15.37 19.54
N THR A 74 60.17 -14.40 20.19
CA THR A 74 59.47 -13.38 20.99
C THR A 74 58.62 -12.46 20.12
N ALA A 75 59.14 -11.99 18.98
CA ALA A 75 58.37 -11.20 18.03
C ALA A 75 57.16 -11.98 17.50
N ASN A 76 57.33 -13.26 17.15
CA ASN A 76 56.23 -14.12 16.69
C ASN A 76 55.15 -14.33 17.77
N ARG A 77 55.54 -14.52 19.04
CA ARG A 77 54.59 -14.63 20.15
C ARG A 77 53.80 -13.33 20.34
N LYS A 78 54.48 -12.18 20.36
CA LYS A 78 53.82 -10.86 20.47
C LYS A 78 52.91 -10.56 19.27
N ALA A 79 53.30 -11.01 18.08
CA ALA A 79 52.47 -10.90 16.88
C ALA A 79 51.18 -11.72 17.03
N ALA A 80 51.26 -12.95 17.55
CA ALA A 80 50.10 -13.78 17.83
C ALA A 80 49.19 -13.16 18.92
N GLU A 81 49.77 -12.55 19.97
CA GLU A 81 49.04 -11.78 20.98
C GLU A 81 48.31 -10.58 20.36
N SER A 82 48.96 -9.85 19.45
CA SER A 82 48.37 -8.74 18.71
C SER A 82 47.23 -9.19 17.79
N CYS A 83 47.38 -10.34 17.11
CA CYS A 83 46.29 -10.97 16.37
C CYS A 83 45.09 -11.32 17.25
N ASN A 84 45.33 -11.87 18.45
CA ASN A 84 44.25 -12.19 19.40
C ASN A 84 43.47 -10.95 19.85
N GLN A 85 44.11 -9.78 19.81
CA GLN A 85 43.49 -8.48 20.10
C GLN A 85 42.83 -7.83 18.87
N GLY A 86 42.92 -8.45 17.69
CA GLY A 86 42.46 -7.87 16.42
C GLY A 86 43.35 -6.76 15.84
N ASN A 87 44.52 -6.51 16.45
CA ASN A 87 45.45 -5.50 15.95
C ASN A 87 46.33 -6.08 14.84
N PHE A 88 45.75 -6.29 13.65
CA PHE A 88 46.45 -6.93 12.53
C PHE A 88 47.58 -6.07 11.97
N GLN A 89 47.50 -4.74 12.08
CA GLN A 89 48.59 -3.87 11.64
C GLN A 89 49.84 -4.05 12.50
N GLU A 90 49.67 -4.10 13.82
CA GLU A 90 50.79 -4.36 14.74
C GLU A 90 51.28 -5.81 14.61
N ALA A 91 50.37 -6.77 14.47
CA ALA A 91 50.74 -8.15 14.21
C ALA A 91 51.57 -8.30 12.92
N GLN A 92 51.20 -7.59 11.85
CA GLN A 92 51.96 -7.57 10.60
C GLN A 92 53.38 -7.04 10.80
N ASN A 93 53.54 -5.94 11.57
CA ASN A 93 54.85 -5.38 11.87
C ASN A 93 55.71 -6.36 12.69
N LEU A 94 55.11 -7.02 13.68
CA LEU A 94 55.81 -8.00 14.51
C LEU A 94 56.13 -9.31 13.78
N PHE A 95 55.29 -9.78 12.85
CA PHE A 95 55.65 -10.90 11.97
C PHE A 95 56.73 -10.53 10.95
N ASN A 96 56.75 -9.27 10.47
CA ASN A 96 57.87 -8.76 9.68
C ASN A 96 59.16 -8.80 10.51
N ALA A 97 59.14 -8.31 11.74
CA ALA A 97 60.27 -8.37 12.67
C ALA A 97 60.73 -9.81 12.91
N ALA A 98 59.80 -10.74 13.16
CA ALA A 98 60.12 -12.15 13.36
C ALA A 98 60.79 -12.78 12.13
N TYR A 99 60.23 -12.55 10.94
CA TYR A 99 60.76 -13.09 9.69
C TYR A 99 62.17 -12.56 9.36
N TYR A 100 62.40 -11.25 9.48
CA TYR A 100 63.70 -10.66 9.14
C TYR A 100 64.80 -10.87 10.18
N THR A 101 64.43 -11.21 11.41
CA THR A 101 65.40 -11.57 12.47
C THR A 101 65.72 -13.08 12.45
N CYS A 102 64.87 -13.88 11.79
CA CYS A 102 65.06 -15.32 11.64
C CYS A 102 66.25 -15.64 10.73
N PRO A 103 67.19 -16.50 11.16
CA PRO A 103 68.28 -16.96 10.28
C PRO A 103 67.75 -17.76 9.08
N SER A 104 68.38 -17.60 7.92
CA SER A 104 68.05 -18.42 6.75
C SER A 104 68.26 -19.91 7.03
N GLY A 105 67.28 -20.74 6.68
CA GLY A 105 67.30 -22.19 6.92
C GLY A 105 66.81 -22.61 8.31
N HIS A 106 66.33 -21.67 9.13
CA HIS A 106 65.70 -21.99 10.41
C HIS A 106 64.39 -22.78 10.18
N SER A 107 64.08 -23.74 11.06
CA SER A 107 62.92 -24.65 10.91
C SER A 107 61.58 -23.90 10.80
N ASP A 108 61.49 -22.73 11.42
CA ASP A 108 60.28 -21.90 11.47
C ASP A 108 60.24 -20.78 10.41
N GLU A 109 61.24 -20.67 9.54
CA GLU A 109 61.31 -19.62 8.51
C GLU A 109 60.03 -19.57 7.66
N GLN A 110 59.53 -20.74 7.23
CA GLN A 110 58.30 -20.83 6.46
C GLN A 110 57.05 -20.44 7.27
N ILE A 111 57.03 -20.74 8.57
CA ILE A 111 55.93 -20.38 9.47
C ILE A 111 55.84 -18.85 9.60
N PHE A 112 56.99 -18.18 9.75
CA PHE A 112 57.06 -16.72 9.82
C PHE A 112 56.66 -16.07 8.50
N LEU A 113 57.11 -16.60 7.36
CA LEU A 113 56.72 -16.11 6.04
C LEU A 113 55.21 -16.23 5.79
N ASN A 114 54.62 -17.37 6.14
CA ASN A 114 53.18 -17.61 6.02
C ASN A 114 52.39 -16.66 6.92
N SER A 115 52.82 -16.46 8.17
CA SER A 115 52.15 -15.58 9.14
C SER A 115 52.22 -14.10 8.73
N LYS A 116 53.37 -13.66 8.21
CA LYS A 116 53.56 -12.34 7.59
C LYS A 116 52.62 -12.12 6.40
N THR A 117 52.54 -13.09 5.50
CA THR A 117 51.68 -13.00 4.30
C THR A 117 50.20 -12.98 4.69
N ALA A 118 49.79 -13.86 5.62
CA ALA A 118 48.42 -13.94 6.10
C ALA A 118 47.97 -12.64 6.79
N THR A 119 48.81 -12.04 7.63
CA THR A 119 48.49 -10.75 8.29
C THR A 119 48.44 -9.58 7.31
N ALA A 120 49.25 -9.58 6.25
CA ALA A 120 49.15 -8.58 5.20
C ALA A 120 47.76 -8.59 4.51
N PHE A 121 47.24 -9.79 4.20
CA PHE A 121 45.87 -9.92 3.68
C PHE A 121 44.83 -9.47 4.71
N ALA A 122 45.03 -9.76 6.00
CA ALA A 122 44.09 -9.34 7.04
C ALA A 122 44.03 -7.81 7.22
N VAL A 123 45.18 -7.12 7.15
CA VAL A 123 45.26 -5.66 7.15
C VAL A 123 44.54 -5.05 5.95
N GLU A 124 44.76 -5.61 4.74
CA GLU A 124 44.03 -5.17 3.55
C GLU A 124 42.53 -5.39 3.70
N GLY A 125 42.11 -6.53 4.29
CA GLY A 125 40.73 -6.81 4.64
C GLY A 125 40.13 -5.76 5.59
N GLN A 126 40.83 -5.38 6.65
CA GLN A 126 40.39 -4.33 7.57
C GLN A 126 40.23 -2.98 6.87
N ASN A 127 41.18 -2.59 6.02
CA ASN A 127 41.09 -1.35 5.25
C ASN A 127 39.86 -1.35 4.34
N LEU A 128 39.52 -2.49 3.73
CA LEU A 128 38.32 -2.65 2.92
C LEU A 128 37.03 -2.60 3.75
N LEU A 129 37.03 -3.15 4.98
CA LEU A 129 35.89 -3.00 5.90
C LEU A 129 35.63 -1.53 6.22
N CYS A 130 36.67 -0.75 6.51
CA CYS A 130 36.56 0.68 6.86
C CYS A 130 35.92 1.53 5.75
N VAL A 131 36.04 1.12 4.48
CA VAL A 131 35.42 1.80 3.33
C VAL A 131 34.11 1.14 2.87
N GLY A 132 33.62 0.14 3.60
CA GLY A 132 32.34 -0.53 3.35
C GLY A 132 32.35 -1.56 2.23
N LYS A 133 33.53 -2.04 1.81
CA LYS A 133 33.67 -3.04 0.75
C LYS A 133 33.67 -4.46 1.34
N PHE A 134 32.55 -4.86 1.95
CA PHE A 134 32.50 -6.09 2.75
C PHE A 134 32.80 -7.37 1.95
N SER A 135 32.35 -7.47 0.70
CA SER A 135 32.65 -8.62 -0.16
C SER A 135 34.14 -8.72 -0.51
N GLU A 136 34.79 -7.59 -0.81
CA GLU A 136 36.23 -7.56 -1.08
C GLU A 136 37.02 -7.89 0.19
N ALA A 137 36.60 -7.32 1.34
CA ALA A 137 37.18 -7.61 2.64
C ALA A 137 37.06 -9.10 3.00
N GLN A 138 35.91 -9.71 2.75
CA GLN A 138 35.68 -11.14 2.97
C GLN A 138 36.68 -12.01 2.21
N ALA A 139 36.93 -11.67 0.93
CA ALA A 139 37.88 -12.39 0.09
C ALA A 139 39.32 -12.27 0.63
N LYS A 140 39.71 -11.08 1.11
CA LYS A 140 41.04 -10.87 1.72
C LYS A 140 41.19 -11.60 3.05
N LEU A 141 40.17 -11.59 3.91
CA LEU A 141 40.16 -12.35 5.15
C LEU A 141 40.17 -13.87 4.90
N ARG A 142 39.55 -14.32 3.79
CA ARG A 142 39.65 -15.71 3.36
C ARG A 142 41.06 -16.07 2.92
N ALA A 143 41.71 -15.22 2.13
CA ALA A 143 43.11 -15.42 1.75
C ALA A 143 44.04 -15.45 2.97
N ALA A 144 43.81 -14.61 3.98
CA ALA A 144 44.53 -14.64 5.25
C ALA A 144 44.35 -15.99 5.97
N TYR A 145 43.11 -16.50 6.04
CA TYR A 145 42.80 -17.81 6.61
C TYR A 145 43.52 -18.95 5.89
N ASP A 146 43.49 -18.96 4.55
CA ASP A 146 44.06 -20.04 3.74
C ASP A 146 45.61 -20.04 3.80
N HIS A 147 46.25 -18.88 3.93
CA HIS A 147 47.72 -18.76 4.07
C HIS A 147 48.23 -19.03 5.49
N SER A 148 47.39 -18.91 6.51
CA SER A 148 47.82 -19.16 7.89
C SER A 148 48.01 -20.65 8.15
N THR A 149 49.21 -21.02 8.62
CA THR A 149 49.54 -22.39 9.05
C THR A 149 49.44 -22.59 10.56
N VAL A 150 49.26 -21.51 11.33
CA VAL A 150 49.15 -21.55 12.78
C VAL A 150 47.67 -21.60 13.16
N SER A 151 47.24 -22.68 13.81
CA SER A 151 45.82 -22.95 14.10
C SER A 151 45.11 -21.82 14.87
N THR A 152 45.78 -21.22 15.86
CA THR A 152 45.23 -20.10 16.64
C THR A 152 44.98 -18.88 15.77
N ILE A 153 45.98 -18.46 14.99
CA ILE A 153 45.88 -17.31 14.06
C ILE A 153 44.84 -17.59 12.97
N LYS A 154 44.83 -18.81 12.44
CA LYS A 154 43.87 -19.27 11.44
C LYS A 154 42.43 -19.14 11.94
N ASN A 155 42.16 -19.54 13.18
CA ASN A 155 40.83 -19.40 13.78
C ASN A 155 40.38 -17.93 13.89
N ILE A 156 41.30 -17.02 14.21
CA ILE A 156 41.00 -15.57 14.29
C ILE A 156 40.57 -15.03 12.92
N PHE A 157 41.31 -15.34 11.86
CA PHE A 157 40.93 -14.94 10.50
C PHE A 157 39.63 -15.60 10.05
N GLY A 158 39.40 -16.86 10.43
CA GLY A 158 38.15 -17.57 10.19
C GLY A 158 36.95 -16.87 10.83
N ASN A 159 37.08 -16.44 12.09
CA ASN A 159 36.04 -15.70 12.79
C ASN A 159 35.76 -14.34 12.14
N CYS A 160 36.81 -13.59 11.77
CA CYS A 160 36.66 -12.31 11.07
C CYS A 160 35.99 -12.50 9.70
N HIS A 161 36.41 -13.51 8.94
CA HIS A 161 35.79 -13.90 7.68
C HIS A 161 34.30 -14.24 7.87
N ASN A 162 33.96 -15.05 8.86
CA ASN A 162 32.57 -15.43 9.13
C ASN A 162 31.71 -14.23 9.51
N ALA A 163 32.24 -13.30 10.30
CA ALA A 163 31.53 -12.07 10.69
C ALA A 163 31.21 -11.15 9.49
N THR A 164 31.95 -11.25 8.38
CA THR A 164 31.62 -10.48 7.16
C THR A 164 30.39 -11.01 6.42
N ILE A 165 30.01 -12.29 6.59
CA ILE A 165 28.83 -12.87 5.93
C ILE A 165 27.55 -12.10 6.28
N PRO A 166 27.17 -11.96 7.57
CA PRO A 166 26.01 -11.15 7.93
C PRO A 166 26.19 -9.67 7.57
N ALA A 167 27.41 -9.11 7.56
CA ALA A 167 27.62 -7.73 7.13
C ALA A 167 27.29 -7.50 5.65
N ILE A 168 27.65 -8.44 4.77
CA ILE A 168 27.30 -8.41 3.34
C ILE A 168 25.79 -8.50 3.16
N GLU A 169 25.12 -9.40 3.88
CA GLU A 169 23.65 -9.48 3.87
C GLU A 169 23.02 -8.17 4.36
N GLY A 170 23.55 -7.58 5.43
CA GLY A 170 23.12 -6.29 5.96
C GLY A 170 23.25 -5.16 4.94
N GLN A 171 24.36 -5.11 4.20
CA GLN A 171 24.58 -4.11 3.15
C GLN A 171 23.63 -4.29 1.96
N ASN A 172 23.33 -5.53 1.57
CA ASN A 172 22.36 -5.80 0.52
C ASN A 172 20.94 -5.36 0.94
N LEU A 173 20.56 -5.63 2.19
CA LEU A 173 19.28 -5.18 2.76
C LEU A 173 19.21 -3.66 2.88
N LEU A 174 20.31 -3.03 3.27
CA LEU A 174 20.45 -1.57 3.33
C LEU A 174 20.22 -0.93 1.95
N ASN A 175 20.87 -1.46 0.91
CA ASN A 175 20.70 -0.98 -0.46
C ASN A 175 19.25 -1.14 -0.95
N ALA A 176 18.53 -2.15 -0.46
CA ALA A 176 17.11 -2.35 -0.74
C ALA A 176 16.17 -1.45 0.10
N GLY A 177 16.69 -0.72 1.10
CA GLY A 177 15.91 0.10 2.02
C GLY A 177 15.23 -0.67 3.15
N LYS A 178 15.66 -1.91 3.40
CA LYS A 178 15.16 -2.78 4.48
C LYS A 178 15.95 -2.53 5.76
N PHE A 179 15.83 -1.32 6.31
CA PHE A 179 16.68 -0.86 7.42
C PHE A 179 16.55 -1.71 8.70
N PRO A 180 15.35 -2.14 9.14
CA PRO A 180 15.23 -3.01 10.32
C PRO A 180 15.96 -4.34 10.14
N GLU A 181 15.81 -4.99 8.98
CA GLU A 181 16.46 -6.26 8.69
C GLU A 181 17.98 -6.09 8.52
N ALA A 182 18.41 -4.99 7.89
CA ALA A 182 19.82 -4.64 7.77
C ALA A 182 20.46 -4.45 9.16
N GLN A 183 19.77 -3.79 10.10
CA GLN A 183 20.25 -3.60 11.47
C GLN A 183 20.48 -4.93 12.18
N VAL A 184 19.53 -5.87 12.08
CA VAL A 184 19.68 -7.21 12.67
C VAL A 184 20.93 -7.90 12.14
N LYS A 185 21.21 -7.77 10.84
CA LYS A 185 22.39 -8.36 10.21
C LYS A 185 23.70 -7.67 10.61
N PHE A 186 23.74 -6.35 10.70
CA PHE A 186 24.92 -5.65 11.22
C PHE A 186 25.18 -5.95 12.70
N ARG A 187 24.12 -6.11 13.51
CA ARG A 187 24.26 -6.56 14.90
C ARG A 187 24.83 -7.98 14.98
N ALA A 188 24.35 -8.91 14.14
CA ALA A 188 24.92 -10.25 14.08
C ALA A 188 26.40 -10.24 13.67
N ALA A 189 26.78 -9.40 12.72
CA ALA A 189 28.19 -9.20 12.34
C ALA A 189 29.03 -8.65 13.49
N TYR A 190 28.51 -7.67 14.22
CA TYR A 190 29.14 -7.10 15.41
C TYR A 190 29.38 -8.15 16.50
N ASP A 191 28.35 -8.95 16.81
CA ASP A 191 28.39 -9.97 17.86
C ASP A 191 29.34 -11.13 17.50
N GLN A 192 29.46 -11.46 16.21
CA GLN A 192 30.37 -12.52 15.71
C GLN A 192 31.81 -12.05 15.55
N SER A 193 32.06 -10.75 15.39
CA SER A 193 33.40 -10.24 15.21
C SER A 193 34.23 -10.40 16.49
N MET A 194 35.48 -10.80 16.37
CA MET A 194 36.48 -10.72 17.45
C MET A 194 37.46 -9.57 17.25
N ASP A 195 37.52 -9.02 16.04
CA ASP A 195 38.37 -7.91 15.68
C ASP A 195 37.76 -6.57 16.14
N THR A 196 38.56 -5.75 16.80
CA THR A 196 38.17 -4.43 17.31
C THR A 196 37.85 -3.46 16.17
N VAL A 197 38.57 -3.53 15.04
CA VAL A 197 38.31 -2.68 13.86
C VAL A 197 36.97 -3.08 13.23
N ALA A 198 36.79 -4.36 12.91
CA ALA A 198 35.52 -4.86 12.37
C ALA A 198 34.33 -4.62 13.32
N LYS A 199 34.50 -4.80 14.63
CA LYS A 199 33.46 -4.45 15.63
C LYS A 199 33.10 -2.97 15.55
N SER A 200 34.08 -2.09 15.48
CA SER A 200 33.84 -0.65 15.37
C SER A 200 33.03 -0.33 14.10
N VAL A 201 33.44 -0.89 12.96
CA VAL A 201 32.75 -0.71 11.66
C VAL A 201 31.30 -1.23 11.72
N PHE A 202 31.08 -2.47 12.13
CA PHE A 202 29.74 -3.05 12.18
C PHE A 202 28.86 -2.36 13.23
N GLY A 203 29.44 -1.95 14.35
CA GLY A 203 28.77 -1.16 15.38
C GLY A 203 28.34 0.20 14.84
N ASN A 204 29.19 0.88 14.07
CA ASN A 204 28.82 2.12 13.40
C ASN A 204 27.64 1.93 12.44
N CYS A 205 27.70 0.92 11.56
CA CYS A 205 26.60 0.60 10.65
C CYS A 205 25.29 0.29 11.40
N ASN A 206 25.37 -0.54 12.45
CA ASN A 206 24.22 -0.87 13.29
C ASN A 206 23.60 0.37 13.97
N ASN A 207 24.44 1.28 14.47
CA ASN A 207 23.97 2.48 15.16
C ASN A 207 23.35 3.49 14.18
N ALA A 208 23.93 3.65 12.99
CA ALA A 208 23.36 4.50 11.94
C ALA A 208 22.01 3.99 11.41
N MET A 209 21.69 2.69 11.58
CA MET A 209 20.36 2.16 11.25
C MET A 209 19.26 2.71 12.13
N VAL A 210 19.53 3.06 13.39
CA VAL A 210 18.49 3.54 14.33
C VAL A 210 17.75 4.77 13.77
N PRO A 211 18.44 5.88 13.43
CA PRO A 211 17.76 7.01 12.80
C PRO A 211 17.20 6.67 11.42
N ALA A 212 17.81 5.78 10.64
CA ALA A 212 17.26 5.38 9.34
C ALA A 212 15.89 4.65 9.47
N ILE A 213 15.75 3.77 10.46
CA ILE A 213 14.50 3.07 10.78
C ILE A 213 13.43 4.08 11.22
N GLU A 214 13.78 5.03 12.08
CA GLU A 214 12.87 6.13 12.45
C GLU A 214 12.44 6.94 11.22
N GLY A 215 13.39 7.26 10.33
CA GLY A 215 13.10 7.93 9.06
C GLY A 215 12.11 7.16 8.20
N GLN A 216 12.28 5.84 8.06
CA GLN A 216 11.36 4.99 7.30
C GLN A 216 9.94 4.98 7.91
N ASN A 217 9.83 4.89 9.23
CA ASN A 217 8.54 4.94 9.91
C ASN A 217 7.84 6.29 9.69
N LEU A 218 8.60 7.39 9.71
CA LEU A 218 8.09 8.74 9.45
C LEU A 218 7.66 8.91 8.00
N ILE A 219 8.38 8.33 7.02
CA ILE A 219 7.94 8.30 5.61
C ILE A 219 6.58 7.59 5.51
N ASN A 220 6.42 6.42 6.12
CA ASN A 220 5.17 5.66 6.08
C ASN A 220 4.00 6.46 6.70
N ALA A 221 4.30 7.24 7.75
CA ALA A 221 3.36 8.17 8.37
C ALA A 221 3.17 9.48 7.58
N GLY A 222 3.85 9.66 6.45
CA GLY A 222 3.77 10.86 5.61
C GLY A 222 4.32 12.13 6.24
N LYS A 223 5.28 11.98 7.17
CA LYS A 223 5.99 13.06 7.86
C LYS A 223 7.35 13.29 7.22
N PHE A 224 7.36 13.69 5.95
CA PHE A 224 8.59 13.70 5.14
C PHE A 224 9.67 14.65 5.66
N SER A 225 9.31 15.82 6.21
CA SER A 225 10.28 16.75 6.81
C SER A 225 10.97 16.15 8.03
N GLU A 226 10.22 15.46 8.91
CA GLU A 226 10.80 14.76 10.06
C GLU A 226 11.68 13.59 9.59
N ALA A 227 11.23 12.84 8.58
CA ALA A 227 11.99 11.74 7.99
C ALA A 227 13.32 12.20 7.40
N GLN A 228 13.34 13.34 6.70
CA GLN A 228 14.56 13.93 6.14
C GLN A 228 15.61 14.18 7.23
N VAL A 229 15.20 14.78 8.35
CA VAL A 229 16.10 15.03 9.49
C VAL A 229 16.70 13.72 10.01
N LYS A 230 15.91 12.65 10.05
CA LYS A 230 16.39 11.33 10.50
C LYS A 230 17.34 10.67 9.51
N PHE A 231 17.10 10.74 8.19
CA PHE A 231 18.09 10.26 7.21
C PHE A 231 19.38 11.08 7.22
N ARG A 232 19.29 12.38 7.46
CA ARG A 232 20.48 13.22 7.67
C ARG A 232 21.26 12.81 8.92
N ALA A 233 20.57 12.53 10.03
CA ALA A 233 21.24 12.02 11.23
C ALA A 233 21.92 10.66 10.98
N ALA A 234 21.28 9.76 10.24
CA ALA A 234 21.88 8.48 9.83
C ALA A 234 23.14 8.70 8.96
N TYR A 235 23.07 9.64 8.01
CA TYR A 235 24.19 10.04 7.17
C TYR A 235 25.36 10.58 8.01
N ASP A 236 25.10 11.52 8.91
CA ASP A 236 26.13 12.15 9.74
C ASP A 236 26.78 11.16 10.72
N GLN A 237 26.00 10.20 11.23
CA GLN A 237 26.46 9.17 12.16
C GLN A 237 27.30 8.07 11.48
N SER A 238 27.07 7.80 10.20
CA SER A 238 27.76 6.73 9.50
C SER A 238 29.17 7.12 9.06
N THR A 239 30.13 6.24 9.28
CA THR A 239 31.49 6.34 8.73
C THR A 239 31.67 5.50 7.47
N ASP A 240 30.75 4.58 7.20
CA ASP A 240 30.74 3.70 6.04
C ASP A 240 30.28 4.46 4.79
N THR A 241 31.11 4.46 3.74
CA THR A 241 30.84 5.21 2.51
C THR A 241 29.58 4.72 1.79
N VAL A 242 29.33 3.42 1.78
CA VAL A 242 28.15 2.84 1.09
C VAL A 242 26.88 3.23 1.84
N ALA A 243 26.86 3.07 3.15
CA ALA A 243 25.73 3.46 3.99
C ALA A 243 25.45 4.96 3.91
N LYS A 244 26.50 5.80 3.95
CA LYS A 244 26.38 7.25 3.71
C LYS A 244 25.71 7.55 2.38
N ASN A 245 26.10 6.88 1.30
CA ASN A 245 25.49 7.12 -0.01
C ASN A 245 24.00 6.74 0.00
N VAL A 246 23.62 5.65 0.64
CA VAL A 246 22.21 5.23 0.79
C VAL A 246 21.41 6.27 1.58
N PHE A 247 21.87 6.70 2.75
CA PHE A 247 21.16 7.70 3.56
C PHE A 247 21.12 9.07 2.89
N GLY A 248 22.21 9.46 2.23
CA GLY A 248 22.29 10.69 1.47
C GLY A 248 21.28 10.69 0.31
N ASN A 249 21.12 9.56 -0.38
CA ASN A 249 20.10 9.39 -1.41
C ASN A 249 18.68 9.57 -0.83
N CYS A 250 18.36 8.87 0.27
CA CYS A 250 17.07 9.02 0.96
C CYS A 250 16.81 10.47 1.38
N ASN A 251 17.80 11.13 2.02
CA ASN A 251 17.72 12.52 2.45
C ASN A 251 17.46 13.49 1.29
N ASN A 252 18.17 13.31 0.17
CA ASN A 252 18.02 14.19 -0.99
C ASN A 252 16.69 13.99 -1.69
N ALA A 253 16.21 12.74 -1.78
CA ALA A 253 14.91 12.43 -2.35
C ALA A 253 13.73 12.93 -1.51
N MET A 254 13.93 13.21 -0.21
CA MET A 254 12.92 13.88 0.62
C MET A 254 12.65 15.33 0.20
N ILE A 255 13.61 16.05 -0.37
CA ILE A 255 13.41 17.47 -0.75
C ILE A 255 12.22 17.63 -1.72
N PRO A 256 12.21 16.94 -2.89
CA PRO A 256 11.09 17.03 -3.80
C PRO A 256 9.80 16.42 -3.23
N VAL A 257 9.85 15.39 -2.38
CA VAL A 257 8.62 14.79 -1.81
C VAL A 257 7.92 15.77 -0.84
N ILE A 258 8.69 16.54 -0.07
CA ILE A 258 8.19 17.58 0.84
C ILE A 258 7.50 18.70 0.02
N ASP A 259 8.17 19.17 -1.05
CA ASP A 259 7.57 20.14 -1.98
C ASP A 259 6.26 19.60 -2.57
N GLY A 260 6.26 18.34 -3.00
CA GLY A 260 5.08 17.66 -3.55
C GLY A 260 3.93 17.61 -2.55
N GLN A 261 4.20 17.26 -1.29
CA GLN A 261 3.20 17.24 -0.23
C GLN A 261 2.61 18.63 0.04
N ASN A 262 3.45 19.68 0.06
CA ASN A 262 2.99 21.06 0.25
C ASN A 262 2.09 21.51 -0.91
N LEU A 263 2.47 21.21 -2.15
CA LEU A 263 1.67 21.53 -3.34
C LEU A 263 0.35 20.77 -3.37
N LEU A 264 0.36 19.49 -3.00
CA LEU A 264 -0.85 18.67 -2.88
C LEU A 264 -1.80 19.23 -1.81
N THR A 265 -1.24 19.68 -0.68
CA THR A 265 -2.03 20.32 0.39
C THR A 265 -2.69 21.61 -0.06
N ALA A 266 -2.02 22.35 -0.96
CA ALA A 266 -2.54 23.56 -1.60
C ALA A 266 -3.51 23.28 -2.78
N GLY A 267 -3.79 22.01 -3.10
CA GLY A 267 -4.67 21.64 -4.23
C GLY A 267 -4.01 21.75 -5.61
N ARG A 268 -2.68 21.97 -5.68
CA ARG A 268 -1.92 22.10 -6.92
C ARG A 268 -1.43 20.73 -7.41
N PHE A 269 -2.37 19.85 -7.75
CA PHE A 269 -2.10 18.43 -8.01
C PHE A 269 -1.09 18.17 -9.14
N SER A 270 -1.18 18.90 -10.26
CA SER A 270 -0.25 18.73 -11.38
C SER A 270 1.19 19.07 -11.01
N GLU A 271 1.39 20.11 -10.21
CA GLU A 271 2.73 20.50 -9.75
C GLU A 271 3.25 19.54 -8.67
N ALA A 272 2.36 19.06 -7.80
CA ALA A 272 2.70 18.03 -6.82
C ALA A 272 3.16 16.74 -7.50
N GLN A 273 2.51 16.32 -8.59
CA GLN A 273 2.90 15.14 -9.37
C GLN A 273 4.32 15.28 -9.92
N VAL A 274 4.67 16.44 -10.50
CA VAL A 274 6.03 16.69 -11.00
C VAL A 274 7.06 16.50 -9.90
N LYS A 275 6.76 16.98 -8.69
CA LYS A 275 7.64 16.85 -7.52
C LYS A 275 7.74 15.41 -7.01
N PHE A 276 6.63 14.68 -6.91
CA PHE A 276 6.67 13.25 -6.54
C PHE A 276 7.43 12.39 -7.56
N ARG A 277 7.28 12.69 -8.86
CA ARG A 277 8.07 12.05 -9.92
C ARG A 277 9.56 12.36 -9.79
N ALA A 278 9.93 13.62 -9.52
CA ALA A 278 11.32 13.98 -9.28
C ALA A 278 11.92 13.24 -8.08
N ALA A 279 11.14 13.05 -7.00
CA ALA A 279 11.56 12.23 -5.86
C ALA A 279 11.78 10.76 -6.24
N TYR A 280 10.87 10.18 -7.03
CA TYR A 280 10.98 8.82 -7.56
C TYR A 280 12.22 8.62 -8.44
N ASP A 281 12.49 9.57 -9.34
CA ASP A 281 13.63 9.51 -10.26
C ASP A 281 14.96 9.68 -9.52
N LEU A 282 14.99 10.50 -8.46
CA LEU A 282 16.18 10.72 -7.63
C LEU A 282 16.47 9.55 -6.68
N SER A 283 15.46 8.81 -6.25
CA SER A 283 15.62 7.67 -5.33
C SER A 283 16.25 6.46 -6.02
N THR A 284 17.31 5.92 -5.42
CA THR A 284 17.94 4.66 -5.81
C THR A 284 17.57 3.51 -4.86
N VAL A 285 16.94 3.82 -3.73
CA VAL A 285 16.58 2.85 -2.69
C VAL A 285 15.17 2.32 -2.95
N SER A 286 15.04 1.02 -3.26
CA SER A 286 13.78 0.43 -3.74
C SER A 286 12.58 0.69 -2.83
N ALA A 287 12.70 0.43 -1.52
CA ALA A 287 11.58 0.62 -0.59
C ALA A 287 11.09 2.09 -0.54
N VAL A 288 12.02 3.05 -0.61
CA VAL A 288 11.70 4.48 -0.62
C VAL A 288 11.11 4.90 -1.97
N LYS A 289 11.65 4.35 -3.06
CA LYS A 289 11.18 4.59 -4.43
C LYS A 289 9.74 4.10 -4.63
N ASP A 290 9.37 2.96 -4.06
CA ASP A 290 8.01 2.41 -4.11
C ASP A 290 7.00 3.36 -3.44
N ILE A 291 7.40 4.00 -2.33
CA ILE A 291 6.55 4.98 -1.63
C ILE A 291 6.34 6.24 -2.48
N PHE A 292 7.38 6.74 -3.16
CA PHE A 292 7.21 7.90 -4.04
C PHE A 292 6.40 7.57 -5.29
N SER A 293 6.58 6.36 -5.85
CA SER A 293 5.74 5.84 -6.93
C SER A 293 4.28 5.83 -6.51
N ASN A 294 4.00 5.37 -5.29
CA ASN A 294 2.66 5.38 -4.72
C ASN A 294 2.08 6.80 -4.61
N CYS A 295 2.85 7.75 -4.05
CA CYS A 295 2.43 9.16 -3.95
C CYS A 295 2.14 9.77 -5.34
N ASN A 296 3.00 9.50 -6.32
CA ASN A 296 2.82 9.96 -7.70
C ASN A 296 1.54 9.38 -8.32
N ASN A 297 1.30 8.08 -8.15
CA ASN A 297 0.12 7.41 -8.71
C ASN A 297 -1.19 7.88 -8.07
N ALA A 298 -1.22 8.08 -6.75
CA ALA A 298 -2.36 8.67 -6.06
C ALA A 298 -2.62 10.09 -6.56
N THR A 299 -1.56 10.87 -6.81
CA THR A 299 -1.69 12.24 -7.33
C THR A 299 -2.22 12.27 -8.77
N ILE A 300 -1.86 11.32 -9.63
CA ILE A 300 -2.43 11.19 -10.98
C ILE A 300 -3.96 11.02 -10.91
N LEU A 301 -4.44 10.14 -10.04
CA LEU A 301 -5.88 9.94 -9.84
C LEU A 301 -6.56 11.19 -9.29
N ALA A 302 -5.89 11.95 -8.41
CA ALA A 302 -6.38 13.23 -7.93
C ALA A 302 -6.49 14.29 -9.04
N ILE A 303 -5.55 14.30 -10.01
CA ILE A 303 -5.63 15.18 -11.19
C ILE A 303 -6.86 14.81 -12.06
N GLU A 304 -7.11 13.52 -12.29
CA GLU A 304 -8.31 13.06 -12.99
C GLU A 304 -9.58 13.49 -12.26
N GLY A 305 -9.63 13.31 -10.94
CA GLY A 305 -10.74 13.77 -10.09
C GLY A 305 -10.96 15.28 -10.18
N GLN A 306 -9.89 16.07 -10.14
CA GLN A 306 -9.97 17.53 -10.29
C GLN A 306 -10.47 17.95 -11.68
N SER A 307 -10.05 17.25 -12.74
CA SER A 307 -10.52 17.50 -14.11
C SER A 307 -12.03 17.23 -14.26
N LEU A 308 -12.51 16.11 -13.70
CA LEU A 308 -13.93 15.77 -13.67
C LEU A 308 -14.75 16.76 -12.84
N LEU A 309 -14.21 17.22 -11.72
CA LEU A 309 -14.82 18.26 -10.89
C LEU A 309 -14.99 19.56 -11.68
N ASN A 310 -13.95 20.00 -12.38
CA ASN A 310 -13.99 21.20 -13.23
C ASN A 310 -14.99 21.05 -14.39
N ALA A 311 -15.24 19.82 -14.85
CA ALA A 311 -16.25 19.52 -15.87
C ALA A 311 -17.68 19.37 -15.31
N GLY A 312 -17.90 19.60 -14.01
CA GLY A 312 -19.20 19.44 -13.34
C GLY A 312 -19.64 17.99 -13.14
N LYS A 313 -18.76 17.00 -13.35
CA LYS A 313 -19.05 15.57 -13.20
C LYS A 313 -18.80 15.11 -11.76
N PHE A 314 -19.53 15.66 -10.80
CA PHE A 314 -19.25 15.51 -9.36
C PHE A 314 -19.20 14.04 -8.89
N SER A 315 -20.14 13.19 -9.28
CA SER A 315 -20.14 11.78 -8.86
C SER A 315 -18.91 11.01 -9.38
N GLN A 316 -18.49 11.28 -10.63
CA GLN A 316 -17.29 10.66 -11.20
C GLN A 316 -16.02 11.19 -10.54
N ALA A 317 -15.97 12.49 -10.25
CA ALA A 317 -14.87 13.11 -9.52
C ALA A 317 -14.72 12.50 -8.11
N ALA A 318 -15.82 12.28 -7.38
CA ALA A 318 -15.81 11.65 -6.07
C ALA A 318 -15.23 10.22 -6.12
N ILE A 319 -15.61 9.43 -7.12
CA ILE A 319 -15.05 8.08 -7.36
C ILE A 319 -13.54 8.17 -7.59
N LYS A 320 -13.06 9.10 -8.41
CA LYS A 320 -11.62 9.27 -8.68
C LYS A 320 -10.83 9.71 -7.46
N PHE A 321 -11.36 10.59 -6.62
CA PHE A 321 -10.72 10.91 -5.35
C PHE A 321 -10.73 9.71 -4.38
N GLN A 322 -11.76 8.88 -4.39
CA GLN A 322 -11.78 7.63 -3.61
C GLN A 322 -10.70 6.65 -4.08
N GLU A 323 -10.57 6.43 -5.40
CA GLU A 323 -9.48 5.60 -5.96
C GLU A 323 -8.10 6.14 -5.54
N ALA A 324 -7.93 7.46 -5.51
CA ALA A 324 -6.70 8.10 -5.07
C ALA A 324 -6.41 7.85 -3.57
N VAL A 325 -7.44 7.89 -2.71
CA VAL A 325 -7.36 7.57 -1.28
C VAL A 325 -6.95 6.12 -1.07
N ASP A 326 -7.64 5.18 -1.73
CA ASP A 326 -7.41 3.74 -1.57
C ASP A 326 -6.03 3.32 -2.06
N LYS A 327 -5.51 4.01 -3.08
CA LYS A 327 -4.17 3.76 -3.60
C LYS A 327 -3.08 4.38 -2.73
N SER A 328 -3.36 5.41 -1.95
CA SER A 328 -2.35 6.09 -1.13
C SER A 328 -1.99 5.30 0.13
N ILE A 329 -0.76 4.79 0.21
CA ILE A 329 -0.25 4.13 1.43
C ILE A 329 0.24 5.13 2.49
N VAL A 330 0.44 6.39 2.10
CA VAL A 330 0.90 7.46 2.98
C VAL A 330 -0.29 8.12 3.66
N SER A 331 -0.34 8.05 4.99
CA SER A 331 -1.52 8.44 5.78
C SER A 331 -1.90 9.92 5.62
N THR A 332 -0.94 10.83 5.60
CA THR A 332 -1.21 12.28 5.45
C THR A 332 -1.75 12.64 4.06
N ILE A 333 -1.23 11.99 3.01
CA ILE A 333 -1.73 12.17 1.63
C ILE A 333 -3.15 11.60 1.52
N SER A 334 -3.35 10.38 2.03
CA SER A 334 -4.66 9.72 2.06
C SER A 334 -5.72 10.59 2.78
N ALA A 335 -5.38 11.15 3.94
CA ALA A 335 -6.28 12.05 4.68
C ALA A 335 -6.65 13.32 3.88
N LYS A 336 -5.68 13.91 3.18
CA LYS A 336 -5.93 15.10 2.36
C LYS A 336 -6.82 14.78 1.16
N LEU A 337 -6.56 13.66 0.48
CA LEU A 337 -7.40 13.20 -0.63
C LEU A 337 -8.82 12.83 -0.17
N SER A 338 -8.97 12.26 1.03
CA SER A 338 -10.29 12.02 1.65
C SER A 338 -11.05 13.33 1.86
N THR A 339 -10.36 14.38 2.31
CA THR A 339 -10.99 15.70 2.47
C THR A 339 -11.49 16.25 1.12
N CYS A 340 -10.70 16.07 0.05
CA CYS A 340 -11.12 16.44 -1.31
C CYS A 340 -12.35 15.63 -1.76
N ARG A 341 -12.32 14.31 -1.59
CA ARG A 341 -13.46 13.42 -1.88
C ARG A 341 -14.74 13.89 -1.19
N ASP A 342 -14.66 14.15 0.12
CA ASP A 342 -15.82 14.52 0.92
C ASP A 342 -16.39 15.88 0.48
N GLY A 343 -15.52 16.84 0.15
CA GLY A 343 -15.94 18.11 -0.45
C GLY A 343 -16.67 17.93 -1.79
N VAL A 344 -16.18 17.04 -2.65
CA VAL A 344 -16.83 16.73 -3.94
C VAL A 344 -18.15 16.00 -3.75
N ARG A 345 -18.25 15.09 -2.78
CA ARG A 345 -19.50 14.39 -2.47
C ARG A 345 -20.58 15.36 -2.00
N ILE A 346 -20.24 16.30 -1.12
CA ILE A 346 -21.16 17.37 -0.69
C ILE A 346 -21.61 18.22 -1.88
N ALA A 347 -20.72 18.51 -2.83
CA ALA A 347 -21.08 19.23 -4.05
C ALA A 347 -22.04 18.41 -4.94
N ALA A 348 -21.80 17.10 -5.09
CA ALA A 348 -22.69 16.20 -5.81
C ALA A 348 -24.09 16.15 -5.19
N ASP A 349 -24.16 16.01 -3.86
CA ASP A 349 -25.41 15.95 -3.12
C ASP A 349 -26.22 17.26 -3.25
N ARG A 350 -25.55 18.41 -3.25
CA ARG A 350 -26.19 19.71 -3.48
C ARG A 350 -26.75 19.85 -4.90
N GLU A 351 -26.02 19.39 -5.91
CA GLU A 351 -26.51 19.43 -7.29
C GLU A 351 -27.72 18.50 -7.47
N ALA A 352 -27.67 17.30 -6.87
CA ALA A 352 -28.81 16.38 -6.87
C ALA A 352 -30.04 16.99 -6.19
N LEU A 353 -29.86 17.67 -5.04
CA LEU A 353 -30.94 18.35 -4.34
C LEU A 353 -31.57 19.46 -5.22
N LYS A 354 -30.74 20.25 -5.90
CA LYS A 354 -31.20 21.30 -6.80
C LYS A 354 -32.05 20.75 -7.95
N ILE A 355 -31.64 19.63 -8.55
CA ILE A 355 -32.43 18.94 -9.60
C ILE A 355 -33.79 18.47 -9.04
N VAL A 356 -33.82 17.93 -7.82
CA VAL A 356 -35.07 17.52 -7.16
C VAL A 356 -36.00 18.73 -6.91
N GLU A 357 -35.45 19.87 -6.47
CA GLU A 357 -36.20 21.10 -6.27
C GLU A 357 -36.75 21.68 -7.59
N GLU A 358 -35.94 21.70 -8.64
CA GLU A 358 -36.36 22.13 -9.98
C GLU A 358 -37.46 21.21 -10.54
N LYS A 359 -37.32 19.90 -10.38
CA LYS A 359 -38.36 18.93 -10.77
C LYS A 359 -39.65 19.16 -9.99
N ARG A 360 -39.56 19.36 -8.67
CA ARG A 360 -40.73 19.66 -7.83
C ARG A 360 -41.41 20.98 -8.21
N ALA A 361 -40.64 21.99 -8.59
CA ALA A 361 -41.17 23.25 -9.09
C ALA A 361 -41.88 23.07 -10.44
N ALA A 362 -41.30 22.27 -11.35
CA ALA A 362 -41.91 21.92 -12.63
C ALA A 362 -43.22 21.14 -12.44
N ASP A 363 -43.24 20.14 -11.56
CA ASP A 363 -44.43 19.34 -11.23
C ASP A 363 -45.54 20.21 -10.63
N LYS A 364 -45.18 21.16 -9.74
CA LYS A 364 -46.15 22.11 -9.18
C LYS A 364 -46.74 23.03 -10.26
N LEU A 365 -45.92 23.50 -11.20
CA LEU A 365 -46.39 24.32 -12.32
C LEU A 365 -47.31 23.52 -13.26
N ALA A 366 -46.95 22.26 -13.55
CA ALA A 366 -47.78 21.35 -14.33
C ALA A 366 -49.14 21.09 -13.66
N ALA A 367 -49.14 20.85 -12.34
CA ALA A 367 -50.37 20.68 -11.57
C ALA A 367 -51.26 21.94 -11.58
N MET A 368 -50.66 23.14 -11.47
CA MET A 368 -51.40 24.40 -11.54
C MET A 368 -52.03 24.63 -12.94
N ARG A 369 -51.32 24.27 -14.02
CA ARG A 369 -51.87 24.33 -15.38
C ARG A 369 -53.05 23.38 -15.56
N LEU A 370 -52.92 22.14 -15.09
CA LEU A 370 -54.00 21.15 -15.16
C LEU A 370 -55.24 21.61 -14.37
N ALA A 371 -55.04 22.19 -13.18
CA ALA A 371 -56.14 22.75 -12.39
C ALA A 371 -56.83 23.93 -13.10
N ALA A 372 -56.07 24.82 -13.73
CA ALA A 372 -56.61 25.94 -14.50
C ALA A 372 -57.38 25.48 -15.74
N GLU A 373 -56.87 24.49 -16.48
CA GLU A 373 -57.59 23.88 -17.61
C GLU A 373 -58.89 23.22 -17.18
N LYS A 374 -58.87 22.50 -16.05
CA LYS A 374 -60.09 21.88 -15.50
C LYS A 374 -61.14 22.93 -15.14
N LEU A 375 -60.73 24.05 -14.53
CA LEU A 375 -61.64 25.15 -14.19
C LEU A 375 -62.20 25.83 -15.45
N ALA A 376 -61.39 26.00 -16.50
CA ALA A 376 -61.84 26.53 -17.78
C ALA A 376 -62.82 25.57 -18.48
N ALA A 377 -62.57 24.26 -18.42
CA ALA A 377 -63.47 23.23 -18.95
C ALA A 377 -64.79 23.18 -18.17
N GLU A 378 -64.76 23.28 -16.84
CA GLU A 378 -65.95 23.37 -15.99
C GLU A 378 -66.77 24.64 -16.29
N LYS A 379 -66.12 25.80 -16.46
CA LYS A 379 -66.79 27.04 -16.85
C LYS A 379 -67.48 26.92 -18.22
N LYS A 380 -66.79 26.33 -19.21
CA LYS A 380 -67.36 26.07 -20.55
C LYS A 380 -68.51 25.05 -20.52
N ALA A 381 -68.44 24.06 -19.63
CA ALA A 381 -69.51 23.10 -19.41
C ALA A 381 -70.73 23.76 -18.74
N ALA A 382 -70.51 24.65 -17.76
CA ALA A 382 -71.55 25.43 -17.12
C ALA A 382 -72.24 26.40 -18.09
N GLU A 383 -71.48 27.09 -18.95
CA GLU A 383 -72.01 27.93 -20.03
C GLU A 383 -72.86 27.11 -21.01
N LYS A 384 -72.40 25.91 -21.40
CA LYS A 384 -73.17 25.00 -22.26
C LYS A 384 -74.45 24.48 -21.59
N GLN A 385 -74.44 24.26 -20.28
CA GLN A 385 -75.65 23.90 -19.52
C GLN A 385 -76.62 25.08 -19.37
N ALA A 386 -76.12 26.31 -19.17
CA ALA A 386 -76.93 27.51 -19.14
C ALA A 386 -77.61 27.76 -20.49
N ALA A 387 -76.87 27.62 -21.60
CA ALA A 387 -77.43 27.70 -22.95
C ALA A 387 -78.49 26.63 -23.23
N LYS A 388 -78.28 25.40 -22.74
CA LYS A 388 -79.29 24.32 -22.83
C LYS A 388 -80.55 24.60 -22.01
N LYS A 389 -80.43 25.22 -20.83
CA LYS A 389 -81.60 25.63 -20.03
C LYS A 389 -82.40 26.74 -20.72
N LEU A 390 -81.72 27.71 -21.32
CA LEU A 390 -82.39 28.77 -22.10
C LEU A 390 -83.15 28.20 -23.30
N ALA A 391 -82.53 27.28 -24.05
CA ALA A 391 -83.18 26.58 -25.16
C ALA A 391 -84.34 25.66 -24.72
N ALA A 392 -84.30 25.13 -23.50
CA ALA A 392 -85.39 24.34 -22.91
C ALA A 392 -86.56 25.22 -22.44
N GLU A 393 -86.30 26.45 -21.99
CA GLU A 393 -87.34 27.45 -21.69
C GLU A 393 -87.99 28.01 -22.96
N GLU A 394 -87.23 28.23 -24.04
CA GLU A 394 -87.78 28.59 -25.36
C GLU A 394 -88.68 27.48 -25.93
N ARG A 395 -88.33 26.20 -25.72
CA ARG A 395 -89.21 25.07 -26.09
C ARG A 395 -90.49 25.01 -25.27
N LYS A 396 -90.45 25.33 -23.97
CA LYS A 396 -91.67 25.43 -23.15
C LYS A 396 -92.56 26.61 -23.55
N ALA A 397 -91.99 27.70 -24.07
CA ALA A 397 -92.75 28.81 -24.65
C ALA A 397 -93.38 28.43 -26.01
N GLN A 398 -92.77 27.54 -26.80
CA GLN A 398 -93.34 27.01 -28.04
C GLN A 398 -94.38 25.90 -27.81
N GLU A 399 -94.27 25.11 -26.75
CA GLU A 399 -95.24 24.06 -26.38
C GLU A 399 -96.60 24.64 -25.90
N ILE A 400 -96.62 25.86 -25.36
CA ILE A 400 -97.86 26.54 -24.95
C ILE A 400 -98.64 27.12 -26.17
N ALA A 401 -97.97 27.31 -27.32
CA ALA A 401 -98.63 27.75 -28.56
C ALA A 401 -99.21 26.59 -29.39
N ALA A 402 -98.84 25.34 -29.09
CA ALA A 402 -99.19 24.16 -29.90
C ALA A 402 -100.15 23.18 -29.19
N MET A 403 -100.99 23.68 -28.28
CA MET A 403 -102.09 22.93 -27.65
C MET A 403 -103.47 23.43 -28.11
N LYS A 404 -103.62 23.63 -29.42
CA LYS A 404 -104.92 23.79 -30.08
C LYS A 404 -104.88 23.19 -31.50
N GLU A 405 -104.71 21.88 -31.60
CA GLU A 405 -105.50 21.08 -32.55
C GLU A 405 -105.31 19.59 -32.32
N GLU A 406 -106.42 18.88 -32.47
CA GLU A 406 -106.71 17.56 -31.96
C GLU A 406 -106.00 16.41 -32.67
N ALA A 407 -105.70 15.39 -31.87
CA ALA A 407 -106.10 14.00 -32.06
C ALA A 407 -106.50 13.55 -33.48
N GLY A 408 -105.67 12.69 -34.07
CA GLY A 408 -106.12 11.78 -35.13
C GLY A 408 -105.01 11.30 -36.05
N GLN A 409 -104.25 10.29 -35.65
CA GLN A 409 -104.43 8.95 -36.22
C GLN A 409 -103.28 8.03 -35.81
N ARG A 410 -103.69 6.83 -35.44
CA ARG A 410 -102.92 5.74 -34.87
C ARG A 410 -101.85 5.20 -35.82
N VAL A 411 -100.89 4.52 -35.18
CA VAL A 411 -99.99 3.49 -35.71
C VAL A 411 -98.74 4.00 -36.42
N ARG A 412 -97.64 4.03 -35.67
CA ARG A 412 -96.44 3.27 -36.06
C ARG A 412 -95.58 2.97 -34.85
N ASN A 413 -95.72 1.72 -34.41
CA ASN A 413 -94.83 0.94 -33.56
C ASN A 413 -93.35 1.30 -33.73
N SER A 414 -92.63 1.45 -32.61
CA SER A 414 -91.29 0.82 -32.39
C SER A 414 -90.44 1.41 -31.23
N ALA A 415 -90.96 2.23 -30.31
CA ALA A 415 -90.07 2.95 -29.36
C ALA A 415 -90.20 2.63 -27.86
N VAL A 416 -91.01 1.65 -27.43
CA VAL A 416 -91.19 1.37 -25.98
C VAL A 416 -90.65 0.00 -25.54
N ARG A 417 -90.30 -0.91 -26.45
CA ARG A 417 -89.65 -2.19 -26.07
C ARG A 417 -88.12 -2.17 -26.05
N ALA A 418 -87.48 -1.01 -26.22
CA ALA A 418 -86.01 -0.87 -26.13
C ALA A 418 -85.53 -0.27 -24.79
N ALA A 419 -86.41 0.35 -24.01
CA ALA A 419 -86.01 0.98 -22.74
C ALA A 419 -86.01 -0.02 -21.57
N GLU A 420 -86.93 -0.98 -21.54
CA GLU A 420 -87.02 -1.97 -20.45
C GLU A 420 -86.02 -3.14 -20.58
N GLN A 421 -85.49 -3.43 -21.77
CA GLN A 421 -84.39 -4.40 -21.91
C GLN A 421 -82.98 -3.82 -21.64
N SER A 422 -82.85 -2.49 -21.56
CA SER A 422 -81.53 -1.85 -21.35
C SER A 422 -81.18 -1.66 -19.88
N THR A 423 -82.17 -1.49 -19.00
CA THR A 423 -81.95 -1.29 -17.56
C THR A 423 -81.70 -2.60 -16.81
N GLU A 424 -82.35 -3.71 -17.18
CA GLU A 424 -82.04 -5.04 -16.64
C GLU A 424 -80.65 -5.56 -17.04
N LYS A 425 -80.24 -5.32 -18.30
CA LYS A 425 -78.88 -5.68 -18.77
C LYS A 425 -77.79 -4.82 -18.16
N LEU A 426 -78.06 -3.55 -17.85
CA LEU A 426 -77.09 -2.69 -17.13
C LEU A 426 -76.97 -3.11 -15.66
N ALA A 427 -78.08 -3.41 -14.99
CA ALA A 427 -78.10 -3.84 -13.60
C ALA A 427 -77.38 -5.18 -13.39
N ALA A 428 -77.53 -6.14 -14.31
CA ALA A 428 -76.78 -7.39 -14.28
C ALA A 428 -75.25 -7.19 -14.45
N ARG A 429 -74.83 -6.22 -15.28
CA ARG A 429 -73.42 -5.91 -15.53
C ARG A 429 -72.72 -5.23 -14.36
N TRP A 430 -73.43 -4.36 -13.63
CA TRP A 430 -72.88 -3.74 -12.42
C TRP A 430 -72.80 -4.72 -11.24
N LYS A 431 -73.61 -5.79 -11.25
CA LYS A 431 -73.57 -6.85 -10.23
C LYS A 431 -72.29 -7.68 -10.31
N GLU A 432 -71.89 -8.10 -11.51
CA GLU A 432 -70.63 -8.85 -11.73
C GLU A 432 -69.40 -8.00 -11.33
N LEU A 433 -69.41 -6.70 -11.65
CA LEU A 433 -68.34 -5.78 -11.24
C LEU A 433 -68.29 -5.56 -9.72
N ALA A 434 -69.44 -5.48 -9.06
CA ALA A 434 -69.52 -5.35 -7.61
C ALA A 434 -69.01 -6.61 -6.87
N GLU A 435 -69.25 -7.80 -7.44
CA GLU A 435 -68.72 -9.05 -6.91
C GLU A 435 -67.18 -9.12 -7.05
N ALA A 436 -66.63 -8.71 -8.18
CA ALA A 436 -65.18 -8.63 -8.40
C ALA A 436 -64.50 -7.62 -7.44
N LEU A 437 -65.13 -6.46 -7.17
CA LEU A 437 -64.64 -5.48 -6.20
C LEU A 437 -64.63 -6.03 -4.77
N LYS A 438 -65.65 -6.81 -4.41
CA LYS A 438 -65.73 -7.44 -3.09
C LYS A 438 -64.62 -8.49 -2.88
N LEU A 439 -64.37 -9.34 -3.88
CA LEU A 439 -63.26 -10.32 -3.84
C LEU A 439 -61.90 -9.62 -3.72
N ASN A 440 -61.72 -8.50 -4.43
CA ASN A 440 -60.50 -7.69 -4.33
C ASN A 440 -60.31 -7.07 -2.93
N GLU A 441 -61.37 -6.52 -2.33
CA GLU A 441 -61.31 -6.03 -0.94
C GLU A 441 -61.02 -7.14 0.08
N GLU A 442 -61.57 -8.35 -0.13
CA GLU A 442 -61.30 -9.51 0.71
C GLU A 442 -59.85 -10.00 0.55
N GLY A 443 -59.32 -10.03 -0.67
CA GLY A 443 -57.91 -10.29 -0.97
C GLY A 443 -56.98 -9.29 -0.26
N LEU A 444 -57.27 -7.98 -0.36
CA LEU A 444 -56.51 -6.94 0.33
C LEU A 444 -56.58 -7.05 1.86
N LYS A 445 -57.74 -7.44 2.42
CA LYS A 445 -57.87 -7.70 3.87
C LYS A 445 -57.07 -8.92 4.31
N LEU A 446 -56.98 -9.96 3.48
CA LEU A 446 -56.15 -11.14 3.75
C LEU A 446 -54.66 -10.82 3.64
N TYR A 447 -54.28 -9.99 2.66
CA TYR A 447 -52.93 -9.47 2.50
C TYR A 447 -52.47 -8.67 3.72
N ARG A 448 -53.29 -7.72 4.20
CA ARG A 448 -53.00 -6.95 5.43
C ARG A 448 -52.90 -7.81 6.70
N LYS A 449 -53.36 -9.06 6.64
CA LYS A 449 -53.25 -10.06 7.73
C LYS A 449 -52.11 -11.07 7.50
N GLY A 450 -51.27 -10.86 6.48
CA GLY A 450 -50.12 -11.72 6.15
C GLY A 450 -50.49 -13.07 5.53
N LYS A 451 -51.73 -13.27 5.06
CA LYS A 451 -52.20 -14.54 4.46
C LYS A 451 -52.05 -14.52 2.94
N LEU A 452 -50.80 -14.54 2.46
CA LEU A 452 -50.44 -14.25 1.07
C LEU A 452 -51.07 -15.20 0.04
N ASN A 453 -50.98 -16.53 0.22
CA ASN A 453 -51.56 -17.48 -0.74
C ASN A 453 -53.09 -17.39 -0.85
N ALA A 454 -53.76 -17.11 0.28
CA ALA A 454 -55.21 -16.90 0.29
C ALA A 454 -55.60 -15.55 -0.32
N ALA A 455 -54.76 -14.52 -0.15
CA ALA A 455 -54.94 -13.24 -0.81
C ALA A 455 -54.77 -13.36 -2.33
N ALA A 456 -53.74 -14.09 -2.78
CA ALA A 456 -53.45 -14.35 -4.19
C ALA A 456 -54.62 -15.04 -4.89
N SER A 457 -55.12 -16.15 -4.33
CA SER A 457 -56.24 -16.89 -4.91
C SER A 457 -57.54 -16.06 -4.99
N GLN A 458 -57.79 -15.18 -4.00
CA GLN A 458 -58.93 -14.27 -4.03
C GLN A 458 -58.78 -13.15 -5.08
N ILE A 459 -57.55 -12.69 -5.31
CA ILE A 459 -57.24 -11.68 -6.31
C ILE A 459 -57.31 -12.29 -7.73
N GLU A 460 -56.82 -13.51 -7.93
CA GLU A 460 -57.00 -14.27 -9.19
C GLU A 460 -58.48 -14.49 -9.50
N SER A 461 -59.27 -14.95 -8.52
CA SER A 461 -60.72 -15.11 -8.69
C SER A 461 -61.42 -13.78 -9.00
N ALA A 462 -60.92 -12.66 -8.47
CA ALA A 462 -61.41 -11.33 -8.83
C ALA A 462 -61.04 -11.00 -10.28
N LEU A 463 -59.84 -11.36 -10.73
CA LEU A 463 -59.33 -11.14 -12.08
C LEU A 463 -60.19 -11.84 -13.13
N ASP A 464 -60.49 -13.12 -12.93
CA ASP A 464 -61.34 -13.90 -13.83
C ASP A 464 -62.72 -13.23 -13.98
N LYS A 465 -63.26 -12.72 -12.87
CA LYS A 465 -64.54 -11.99 -12.86
C LYS A 465 -64.45 -10.63 -13.54
N TYR A 466 -63.33 -9.93 -13.42
CA TYR A 466 -63.09 -8.69 -14.15
C TYR A 466 -62.96 -8.94 -15.65
N GLU A 467 -62.24 -9.97 -16.07
CA GLU A 467 -62.08 -10.32 -17.48
C GLU A 467 -63.42 -10.68 -18.12
N GLU A 468 -64.23 -11.51 -17.45
CA GLU A 468 -65.61 -11.80 -17.85
C GLU A 468 -66.48 -10.53 -17.95
N ALA A 469 -66.33 -9.58 -17.02
CA ALA A 469 -67.08 -8.34 -17.01
C ALA A 469 -66.63 -7.40 -18.15
N VAL A 470 -65.31 -7.27 -18.38
CA VAL A 470 -64.71 -6.37 -19.38
C VAL A 470 -65.06 -6.81 -20.79
N VAL A 471 -65.03 -8.11 -21.10
CA VAL A 471 -65.45 -8.65 -22.41
C VAL A 471 -66.91 -8.30 -22.74
N LYS A 472 -67.77 -8.14 -21.73
CA LYS A 472 -69.20 -7.78 -21.90
C LYS A 472 -69.45 -6.26 -22.00
N PHE A 473 -68.45 -5.41 -21.72
CA PHE A 473 -68.52 -3.95 -21.83
C PHE A 473 -68.00 -3.48 -23.18
N ASN A 474 -68.89 -3.14 -24.12
CA ASN A 474 -68.50 -2.62 -25.43
C ASN A 474 -67.98 -1.15 -25.35
N ALA A 475 -67.12 -0.80 -26.31
CA ALA A 475 -66.05 0.21 -26.35
C ALA A 475 -66.33 1.72 -26.04
N ALA A 476 -67.38 2.08 -25.30
CA ALA A 476 -67.74 3.50 -25.10
C ALA A 476 -67.91 3.96 -23.64
N ALA A 477 -67.61 3.12 -22.63
CA ALA A 477 -67.77 3.50 -21.22
C ALA A 477 -66.42 3.73 -20.50
N LYS A 478 -65.99 5.00 -20.49
CA LYS A 478 -65.11 5.70 -19.53
C LYS A 478 -63.98 4.89 -18.82
N THR A 479 -62.76 5.21 -19.25
CA THR A 479 -61.41 4.81 -18.79
C THR A 479 -61.12 4.92 -17.29
N LYS A 480 -61.82 5.77 -16.52
CA LYS A 480 -61.46 6.04 -15.10
C LYS A 480 -61.64 4.87 -14.13
N ALA A 481 -62.60 3.98 -14.38
CA ALA A 481 -62.81 2.81 -13.51
C ALA A 481 -61.71 1.76 -13.76
N LEU A 482 -61.33 1.58 -15.03
CA LEU A 482 -60.21 0.74 -15.44
C LEU A 482 -58.89 1.27 -14.87
N ASP A 483 -58.64 2.59 -14.86
CA ASP A 483 -57.40 3.17 -14.29
C ASP A 483 -57.22 2.89 -12.79
N ILE A 484 -58.29 2.98 -11.99
CA ILE A 484 -58.24 2.70 -10.54
C ILE A 484 -57.96 1.21 -10.29
N ILE A 485 -58.53 0.34 -11.13
CA ILE A 485 -58.36 -1.11 -11.05
C ILE A 485 -56.95 -1.50 -11.50
N PHE A 486 -56.44 -0.94 -12.60
CA PHE A 486 -55.09 -1.20 -13.11
C PHE A 486 -54.01 -0.74 -12.11
N ASN A 487 -54.21 0.42 -11.47
CA ASN A 487 -53.28 0.90 -10.44
C ASN A 487 -53.29 0.03 -9.18
N SER A 488 -54.45 -0.51 -8.79
CA SER A 488 -54.55 -1.46 -7.68
C SER A 488 -53.86 -2.79 -8.01
N PHE A 489 -53.91 -3.21 -9.27
CA PHE A 489 -53.26 -4.40 -9.80
C PHE A 489 -51.72 -4.26 -9.86
N ILE A 490 -51.21 -3.12 -10.33
CA ILE A 490 -49.77 -2.79 -10.33
C ILE A 490 -49.20 -2.84 -8.91
N MET A 491 -49.94 -2.36 -7.90
CA MET A 491 -49.50 -2.41 -6.50
C MET A 491 -49.40 -3.85 -5.95
N VAL A 492 -50.25 -4.76 -6.41
CA VAL A 492 -50.21 -6.18 -5.99
C VAL A 492 -49.10 -6.93 -6.72
N ILE A 493 -48.87 -6.65 -8.01
CA ILE A 493 -47.74 -7.20 -8.78
C ILE A 493 -46.40 -6.75 -8.20
N ALA A 494 -46.27 -5.45 -7.85
CA ALA A 494 -45.07 -4.94 -7.19
C ALA A 494 -44.78 -5.70 -5.89
N ALA A 495 -45.80 -5.93 -5.05
CA ALA A 495 -45.67 -6.70 -3.82
C ALA A 495 -45.35 -8.19 -4.05
N PHE A 496 -45.79 -8.78 -5.16
CA PHE A 496 -45.47 -10.16 -5.53
C PHE A 496 -44.03 -10.30 -6.03
N ILE A 497 -43.56 -9.34 -6.83
CA ILE A 497 -42.17 -9.27 -7.33
C ILE A 497 -41.20 -9.06 -6.16
N GLU A 498 -41.56 -8.22 -5.18
CA GLU A 498 -40.78 -8.06 -3.94
C GLU A 498 -40.66 -9.37 -3.16
N GLN A 499 -41.73 -10.15 -3.06
CA GLN A 499 -41.74 -11.43 -2.33
C GLN A 499 -40.99 -12.55 -3.07
N GLU A 500 -41.11 -12.63 -4.40
CA GLU A 500 -40.39 -13.62 -5.20
C GLU A 500 -38.88 -13.32 -5.23
N ALA A 501 -38.50 -12.04 -5.31
CA ALA A 501 -37.11 -11.60 -5.15
C ALA A 501 -36.57 -11.90 -3.75
N PHE A 502 -37.40 -11.74 -2.70
CA PHE A 502 -37.05 -12.11 -1.33
C PHE A 502 -36.80 -13.62 -1.19
N ASP A 503 -37.69 -14.46 -1.73
CA ASP A 503 -37.58 -15.92 -1.65
C ASP A 503 -36.34 -16.44 -2.42
N GLU A 504 -36.02 -15.84 -3.57
CA GLU A 504 -34.86 -16.24 -4.38
C GLU A 504 -33.54 -15.76 -3.75
N ALA A 505 -33.52 -14.54 -3.17
CA ALA A 505 -32.38 -14.06 -2.37
C ALA A 505 -32.16 -14.94 -1.13
N GLN A 506 -33.24 -15.41 -0.49
CA GLN A 506 -33.18 -16.29 0.67
C GLN A 506 -32.62 -17.67 0.30
N LYS A 507 -33.03 -18.25 -0.84
CA LYS A 507 -32.44 -19.50 -1.39
C LYS A 507 -30.96 -19.33 -1.73
N ALA A 508 -30.56 -18.21 -2.33
CA ALA A 508 -29.17 -17.93 -2.67
C ALA A 508 -28.29 -17.82 -1.40
N ILE A 509 -28.79 -17.18 -0.34
CA ILE A 509 -28.11 -17.13 0.97
C ILE A 509 -27.97 -18.53 1.57
N ASP A 510 -29.02 -19.34 1.54
CA ASP A 510 -28.99 -20.68 2.14
C ASP A 510 -28.09 -21.64 1.34
N TYR A 511 -28.02 -21.49 0.01
CA TYR A 511 -27.05 -22.17 -0.85
C TYR A 511 -25.60 -21.76 -0.52
N ALA A 512 -25.35 -20.45 -0.33
CA ALA A 512 -24.04 -19.92 0.02
C ALA A 512 -23.58 -20.35 1.42
N LYS A 513 -24.50 -20.48 2.39
CA LYS A 513 -24.21 -21.01 3.73
C LYS A 513 -23.70 -22.45 3.71
N GLY A 514 -24.20 -23.27 2.79
CA GLY A 514 -23.71 -24.63 2.59
C GLY A 514 -22.26 -24.71 2.09
N HIS A 515 -21.79 -23.67 1.39
CA HIS A 515 -20.46 -23.64 0.76
C HIS A 515 -19.43 -22.83 1.54
N PHE A 516 -19.85 -21.91 2.41
CA PHE A 516 -18.95 -21.02 3.17
C PHE A 516 -19.31 -20.95 4.67
N PRO A 517 -19.17 -22.04 5.45
CA PRO A 517 -19.69 -22.12 6.82
C PRO A 517 -19.05 -21.14 7.82
N ASN A 518 -17.89 -20.56 7.49
CA ASN A 518 -17.10 -19.70 8.40
C ASN A 518 -17.44 -18.20 8.26
N LYS A 519 -18.53 -17.85 7.55
CA LYS A 519 -18.93 -16.46 7.26
C LYS A 519 -20.30 -16.10 7.85
N THR A 520 -20.58 -16.61 9.04
CA THR A 520 -21.87 -16.49 9.75
C THR A 520 -22.33 -15.04 9.93
N ASP A 521 -21.40 -14.13 10.23
CA ASP A 521 -21.72 -12.70 10.44
C ASP A 521 -22.14 -12.02 9.12
N ALA A 522 -21.50 -12.36 8.00
CA ALA A 522 -21.84 -11.82 6.68
C ALA A 522 -23.21 -12.29 6.20
N PHE A 523 -23.59 -13.54 6.48
CA PHE A 523 -24.93 -14.04 6.15
C PHE A 523 -26.01 -13.49 7.08
N THR A 524 -25.65 -13.16 8.32
CA THR A 524 -26.58 -12.53 9.28
C THR A 524 -26.86 -11.10 8.85
N GLU A 525 -25.82 -10.36 8.43
CA GLU A 525 -25.96 -9.02 7.87
C GLU A 525 -26.72 -9.03 6.53
N ALA A 526 -26.44 -9.98 5.63
CA ALA A 526 -27.18 -10.12 4.38
C ALA A 526 -28.68 -10.41 4.61
N LYS A 527 -29.02 -11.27 5.59
CA LYS A 527 -30.42 -11.49 6.00
C LYS A 527 -31.03 -10.23 6.61
N ARG A 528 -30.28 -9.49 7.43
CA ARG A 528 -30.76 -8.22 8.01
C ARG A 528 -31.08 -7.20 6.92
N MET A 529 -30.18 -7.01 5.95
CA MET A 529 -30.39 -6.06 4.83
C MET A 529 -31.58 -6.42 3.95
N ILE A 530 -31.89 -7.72 3.79
CA ILE A 530 -33.09 -8.17 3.08
C ILE A 530 -34.36 -7.90 3.90
N VAL A 531 -34.35 -8.14 5.22
CA VAL A 531 -35.51 -7.91 6.10
C VAL A 531 -35.79 -6.41 6.31
N ASP A 532 -34.76 -5.58 6.33
CA ASP A 532 -34.86 -4.13 6.54
C ASP A 532 -35.14 -3.35 5.24
N ASN A 533 -35.38 -4.05 4.11
CA ASN A 533 -35.64 -3.47 2.78
C ASN A 533 -34.53 -2.50 2.28
N ASP A 534 -33.28 -2.70 2.72
CA ASP A 534 -32.14 -1.84 2.36
C ASP A 534 -31.49 -2.26 1.01
N TYR A 535 -32.17 -3.12 0.24
CA TYR A 535 -31.78 -3.49 -1.11
C TYR A 535 -32.27 -2.42 -2.11
N SER A 536 -31.36 -1.50 -2.45
CA SER A 536 -31.26 -0.75 -3.71
C SER A 536 -32.55 -0.70 -4.58
N THR A 537 -33.16 0.48 -4.65
CA THR A 537 -34.25 0.91 -5.55
C THR A 537 -34.00 0.68 -7.06
N ASN A 538 -32.82 0.19 -7.45
CA ASN A 538 -32.43 -0.06 -8.84
C ASN A 538 -32.87 -1.42 -9.40
N TYR A 539 -33.40 -2.34 -8.58
CA TYR A 539 -33.87 -3.65 -9.06
C TYR A 539 -35.29 -3.57 -9.63
N GLU A 540 -36.17 -2.77 -9.04
CA GLU A 540 -37.51 -2.46 -9.57
C GLU A 540 -37.44 -1.89 -10.99
N ASP A 541 -36.53 -0.94 -11.21
CA ASP A 541 -36.35 -0.30 -12.52
C ASP A 541 -35.83 -1.27 -13.59
N ARG A 542 -34.98 -2.24 -13.23
CA ARG A 542 -34.47 -3.22 -14.20
C ARG A 542 -35.49 -4.30 -14.54
N TYR A 543 -36.24 -4.78 -13.56
CA TYR A 543 -37.24 -5.83 -13.80
C TYR A 543 -38.48 -5.28 -14.53
N LEU A 544 -38.91 -4.05 -14.23
CA LEU A 544 -39.99 -3.37 -14.97
C LEU A 544 -39.59 -3.04 -16.41
N VAL A 545 -38.31 -2.74 -16.67
CA VAL A 545 -37.79 -2.57 -18.02
C VAL A 545 -37.77 -3.90 -18.75
N GLN A 546 -37.31 -4.99 -18.11
CA GLN A 546 -37.25 -6.33 -18.71
C GLN A 546 -38.65 -6.88 -19.04
N LEU A 547 -39.60 -6.75 -18.11
CA LEU A 547 -40.98 -7.20 -18.30
C LEU A 547 -41.71 -6.40 -19.39
N ASN A 548 -41.47 -5.08 -19.47
CA ASN A 548 -41.96 -4.26 -20.58
C ASN A 548 -41.31 -4.68 -21.91
N GLN A 549 -40.03 -5.04 -21.91
CA GLN A 549 -39.33 -5.46 -23.11
C GLN A 549 -39.86 -6.81 -23.62
N ASP A 550 -40.07 -7.77 -22.72
CA ASP A 550 -40.62 -9.09 -23.06
C ASP A 550 -42.10 -9.00 -23.50
N LEU A 551 -42.91 -8.13 -22.89
CA LEU A 551 -44.30 -7.86 -23.33
C LEU A 551 -44.36 -7.14 -24.68
N ILE A 552 -43.41 -6.25 -24.96
CA ILE A 552 -43.33 -5.54 -26.25
C ILE A 552 -42.83 -6.51 -27.34
N GLU A 553 -41.83 -7.33 -27.05
CA GLU A 553 -41.29 -8.32 -27.99
C GLU A 553 -42.32 -9.42 -28.32
N ASN A 554 -43.09 -9.90 -27.32
CA ASN A 554 -44.17 -10.86 -27.56
C ASN A 554 -45.36 -10.27 -28.35
N ASN A 555 -45.76 -9.03 -28.07
CA ASN A 555 -46.83 -8.37 -28.84
C ASN A 555 -46.42 -8.01 -30.27
N ILE A 556 -45.13 -7.70 -30.50
CA ILE A 556 -44.61 -7.43 -31.84
C ILE A 556 -44.51 -8.72 -32.66
N MET A 557 -44.10 -9.84 -32.04
CA MET A 557 -44.04 -11.15 -32.70
C MET A 557 -45.44 -11.65 -33.08
N GLU A 558 -46.43 -11.60 -32.18
CA GLU A 558 -47.81 -12.04 -32.46
C GLU A 558 -48.53 -11.19 -33.52
N HIS A 559 -48.17 -9.92 -33.68
CA HIS A 559 -48.74 -9.06 -34.75
C HIS A 559 -47.98 -9.13 -36.08
N SER A 560 -46.80 -9.76 -36.11
CA SER A 560 -45.99 -9.89 -37.33
C SER A 560 -46.21 -11.20 -38.10
N GLU A 561 -46.80 -12.23 -37.48
CA GLU A 561 -47.17 -13.49 -38.14
C GLU A 561 -48.60 -13.47 -38.74
N GLY A 562 -49.26 -12.31 -38.73
CA GLY A 562 -50.62 -12.10 -39.24
C GLY A 562 -50.73 -11.23 -40.49
N TYR A 563 -49.70 -11.16 -41.34
CA TYR A 563 -49.76 -10.54 -42.68
C TYR A 563 -49.04 -11.34 -43.76
#